data_AF-A0A919FA87-F1
#
_entry.id   AF-A0A919FA87-F1
#
_cell.length_a   1.000
_cell.length_b   1.000
_cell.length_c   1.000
_cell.angle_alpha   90.00
_cell.angle_beta   90.00
_cell.angle_gamma   90.00
#
_symmetry.space_group_name_H-M   'P 1'
#
loop_
_entity.id
_entity.type
_entity.pdbx_description
1 polymer ?
#
loop_
_entity_poly.entity_id
_entity_poly.type
_entity_poly.pdbx_seq_one_letter_code
_entity_poly.pdbx_strand_id
1 'polypeptide(L)'
;MPAVLAPARGRRGSLRVADRVFVKVAARAARDALVVACPGLPSPGTPPHVSVSVPGRTATVRVGVELPFPADLAALARAVRDGVAEQVAALTGTRVVEVTVLVERLLPTTGGE
;
A
#
# COMPACT_ATOMS: atom_id res chain seq x y z
N MET A 1 -1.86 29.52 -45.58
CA MET A 1 -1.22 29.15 -44.30
C MET A 1 -0.90 27.67 -44.35
N PRO A 2 0.37 27.23 -44.46
CA PRO A 2 0.66 25.81 -44.54
C PRO A 2 0.45 25.19 -43.15
N ALA A 3 -0.27 24.07 -43.11
CA ALA A 3 -0.48 23.31 -41.89
C ALA A 3 0.84 22.62 -41.50
N VAL A 4 1.41 22.99 -40.36
CA VAL A 4 2.51 22.25 -39.74
C VAL A 4 2.01 20.85 -39.41
N LEU A 5 2.53 19.86 -40.13
CA LEU A 5 2.30 18.45 -39.84
C LEU A 5 3.08 18.10 -38.57
N ALA A 6 2.39 17.91 -37.44
CA ALA A 6 3.01 17.51 -36.19
C ALA A 6 3.77 16.17 -36.38
N PRO A 7 4.97 16.00 -35.79
CA PRO A 7 5.76 14.80 -35.99
C PRO A 7 5.01 13.55 -35.51
N ALA A 8 5.17 12.45 -36.26
CA ALA A 8 4.58 11.16 -35.92
C ALA A 8 4.96 10.78 -34.49
N ARG A 9 3.96 10.48 -33.66
CA ARG A 9 4.18 10.08 -32.26
C ARG A 9 5.03 8.80 -32.26
N GLY A 10 6.31 8.92 -31.91
CA GLY A 10 7.18 7.76 -31.73
C GLY A 10 6.55 6.77 -30.75
N ARG A 11 6.74 5.46 -30.98
CA ARG A 11 6.28 4.40 -30.08
C ARG A 11 6.73 4.75 -28.66
N ARG A 12 5.78 4.98 -27.75
CA ARG A 12 6.10 5.15 -26.33
C ARG A 12 6.67 3.83 -25.81
N GLY A 13 7.78 3.90 -25.07
CA GLY A 13 8.34 2.74 -24.39
C GLY A 13 7.34 2.15 -23.38
N SER A 14 7.49 0.87 -23.07
CA SER A 14 6.68 0.20 -22.05
C SER A 14 7.28 0.42 -20.65
N LEU A 15 6.47 0.85 -19.69
CA LEU A 15 6.85 0.88 -18.28
C LEU A 15 6.66 -0.53 -17.69
N ARG A 16 7.73 -1.11 -17.13
CA ARG A 16 7.65 -2.32 -16.30
C ARG A 16 8.10 -1.97 -14.89
N VAL A 17 7.16 -2.06 -13.95
CA VAL A 17 7.44 -1.91 -12.52
C VAL A 17 7.85 -3.27 -11.98
N ALA A 18 9.03 -3.35 -11.34
CA ALA A 18 9.47 -4.58 -10.70
C ALA A 18 8.64 -4.87 -9.45
N ASP A 19 8.40 -6.15 -9.16
CA ASP A 19 7.64 -6.61 -7.98
C ASP A 19 8.13 -5.97 -6.66
N ARG A 20 9.46 -5.85 -6.50
CA ARG A 20 10.09 -5.19 -5.34
C ARG A 20 9.62 -3.76 -5.10
N VAL A 21 9.24 -3.02 -6.15
CA VAL A 21 8.73 -1.66 -6.01
C VAL A 21 7.33 -1.69 -5.41
N PHE A 22 6.48 -2.63 -5.82
CA PHE A 22 5.16 -2.81 -5.21
C PHE A 22 5.28 -3.14 -3.73
N VAL A 23 6.22 -4.00 -3.34
CA VAL A 23 6.49 -4.32 -1.93
C VAL A 23 6.83 -3.05 -1.14
N LYS A 24 7.73 -2.21 -1.65
CA LYS A 24 8.13 -0.95 -0.99
C LYS A 24 6.99 0.06 -0.90
N VAL A 25 6.22 0.23 -1.98
CA VAL A 25 5.07 1.13 -2.02
C VAL A 25 4.00 0.68 -1.05
N ALA A 26 3.65 -0.61 -1.05
CA ALA A 26 2.66 -1.16 -0.14
C ALA A 26 3.10 -1.08 1.33
N ALA A 27 4.38 -1.35 1.63
CA ALA A 27 4.92 -1.18 2.98
C ALA A 27 4.86 0.29 3.45
N ARG A 28 5.15 1.23 2.56
CA ARG A 28 5.04 2.66 2.87
C ARG A 28 3.59 3.09 3.06
N ALA A 29 2.71 2.70 2.15
CA ALA A 29 1.28 3.03 2.21
C ALA A 29 0.61 2.46 3.46
N ALA A 30 0.97 1.24 3.85
CA ALA A 30 0.48 0.64 5.10
C ALA A 30 0.93 1.46 6.33
N ARG A 31 2.19 1.91 6.38
CA ARG A 31 2.68 2.78 7.45
C ARG A 31 1.95 4.11 7.50
N ASP A 32 1.80 4.79 6.35
CA ASP A 32 1.13 6.09 6.31
C ASP A 32 -0.35 5.95 6.71
N ALA A 33 -1.03 4.88 6.29
CA ALA A 33 -2.40 4.59 6.72
C ALA A 33 -2.50 4.34 8.23
N LEU A 34 -1.54 3.63 8.83
CA LEU A 34 -1.50 3.40 10.29
C LEU A 34 -1.22 4.69 11.08
N VAL A 35 -0.33 5.56 10.58
CA VAL A 35 -0.05 6.86 11.20
C VAL A 35 -1.30 7.74 11.21
N VAL A 36 -2.06 7.75 10.12
CA VAL A 36 -3.31 8.53 10.03
C VAL A 36 -4.41 7.91 10.89
N ALA A 37 -4.57 6.59 10.87
CA ALA A 37 -5.67 5.93 11.55
C ALA A 37 -5.47 5.82 13.07
N CYS A 38 -4.23 5.89 13.56
CA CYS A 38 -3.94 5.81 14.99
C CYS A 38 -2.77 6.72 15.39
N PRO A 39 -3.03 8.04 15.53
CA PRO A 39 -2.05 9.01 16.01
C PRO A 39 -1.77 8.75 17.50
N GLY A 40 -0.75 7.95 17.80
CA GLY A 40 -0.42 7.58 19.18
C GLY A 40 0.19 6.18 19.33
N LEU A 41 0.23 5.36 18.28
CA LEU A 41 1.06 4.16 18.32
C LEU A 41 2.52 4.56 18.54
N PRO A 42 3.24 3.93 19.50
CA PRO A 42 4.69 3.95 19.42
C PRO A 42 5.06 3.41 18.04
N SER A 43 5.89 4.15 17.31
CA SER A 43 6.37 3.75 15.98
C SER A 43 6.57 2.24 15.95
N PRO A 44 5.86 1.47 15.10
CA PRO A 44 5.97 0.03 15.12
C PRO A 44 7.46 -0.32 14.94
N GLY A 45 8.05 -0.88 16.01
CA GLY A 45 9.47 -1.19 16.04
C GLY A 45 9.85 -2.18 14.94
N THR A 46 8.88 -2.97 14.48
CA THR A 46 9.01 -3.88 13.35
C THR A 46 8.39 -3.27 12.08
N PRO A 47 9.12 -3.27 10.94
CA PRO A 47 8.50 -2.97 9.66
C PRO A 47 7.36 -3.94 9.37
N PRO A 48 6.20 -3.47 8.85
CA PRO A 48 5.13 -4.36 8.42
C PRO A 48 5.66 -5.32 7.35
N HIS A 49 5.44 -6.61 7.53
CA HIS A 49 5.85 -7.61 6.55
C HIS A 49 4.94 -7.52 5.33
N VAL A 50 5.50 -7.15 4.19
CA VAL A 50 4.73 -7.02 2.95
C VAL A 50 5.18 -8.04 1.93
N SER A 51 4.23 -8.80 1.41
CA SER A 51 4.43 -9.70 0.28
C SER A 51 3.48 -9.31 -0.84
N VAL A 52 4.01 -9.12 -2.04
CA VAL A 52 3.22 -8.81 -3.23
C VAL A 52 3.34 -9.98 -4.20
N SER A 53 2.25 -10.25 -4.92
CA SER A 53 2.25 -11.18 -6.03
C SER A 53 1.47 -10.54 -7.17
N VAL A 54 2.12 -10.39 -8.33
CA VAL A 54 1.51 -9.81 -9.52
C VAL A 54 1.38 -10.89 -10.60
N PRO A 55 0.34 -11.74 -10.58
CA PRO A 55 0.05 -12.63 -11.69
C PRO A 55 -0.39 -11.81 -12.92
N GLY A 56 0.57 -11.42 -13.75
CA GLY A 56 0.34 -10.70 -15.00
C GLY A 56 0.04 -9.21 -14.80
N ARG A 57 -1.25 -8.84 -14.73
CA ARG A 57 -1.72 -7.42 -14.69
C ARG A 57 -2.46 -7.03 -13.41
N THR A 58 -2.68 -7.97 -12.51
CA THR A 58 -3.41 -7.76 -11.25
C THR A 58 -2.48 -7.95 -10.08
N ALA A 59 -2.48 -7.02 -9.13
CA ALA A 59 -1.63 -7.10 -7.94
C ALA A 59 -2.44 -7.63 -6.74
N THR A 60 -1.92 -8.67 -6.10
CA THR A 60 -2.38 -9.17 -4.80
C THR A 60 -1.35 -8.75 -3.76
N VAL A 61 -1.80 -8.05 -2.71
CA VAL A 61 -0.94 -7.50 -1.67
C VAL A 61 -1.30 -8.15 -0.33
N ARG A 62 -0.30 -8.69 0.35
CA ARG A 62 -0.42 -9.19 1.72
C ARG A 62 0.39 -8.28 2.62
N VAL A 63 -0.25 -7.75 3.66
CA VAL A 63 0.37 -6.82 4.61
C VAL A 63 0.20 -7.37 6.01
N GLY A 64 1.31 -7.82 6.61
CA GLY A 64 1.46 -8.09 8.02
C GLY A 64 1.60 -6.78 8.79
N VAL A 65 0.66 -6.49 9.68
CA VAL A 65 0.65 -5.28 10.50
C VAL A 65 0.60 -5.63 11.97
N GLU A 66 1.24 -4.80 12.79
CA GLU A 66 1.12 -4.82 14.23
C GLU A 66 0.10 -3.76 14.62
N LEU A 67 -0.97 -4.15 15.34
CA LEU A 67 -2.07 -3.26 15.69
C LEU A 67 -2.19 -3.08 17.20
N PRO A 68 -2.58 -1.88 17.68
CA PRO A 68 -2.77 -1.63 19.10
C PRO A 68 -4.06 -2.29 19.63
N PHE A 69 -4.08 -2.60 20.92
CA PHE A 69 -5.25 -3.10 21.63
C PHE A 69 -5.41 -2.41 22.99
N PRO A 70 -6.62 -1.92 23.36
CA PRO A 70 -7.88 -2.04 22.62
C PRO A 70 -8.02 -0.98 21.52
N ALA A 71 -8.24 -1.42 20.28
CA ALA A 71 -8.59 -0.58 19.14
C ALA A 71 -9.48 -1.35 18.15
N ASP A 72 -10.20 -0.64 17.28
CA ASP A 72 -11.06 -1.26 16.28
C ASP A 72 -10.22 -1.83 15.12
N LEU A 73 -9.84 -3.11 15.26
CA LEU A 73 -8.99 -3.82 14.30
C LEU A 73 -9.63 -3.86 12.90
N ALA A 74 -10.96 -3.90 12.81
CA ALA A 74 -11.67 -3.95 11.53
C ALA A 74 -11.58 -2.60 10.81
N ALA A 75 -11.78 -1.50 11.51
CA ALA A 75 -11.61 -0.14 10.99
C ALA A 75 -10.16 0.14 10.59
N LEU A 76 -9.19 -0.27 11.42
CA LEU A 76 -7.75 -0.15 11.10
C LEU A 76 -7.37 -0.98 9.88
N ALA A 77 -7.78 -2.25 9.82
CA ALA A 77 -7.52 -3.10 8.67
C ALA A 77 -8.22 -2.58 7.41
N ARG A 78 -9.38 -1.92 7.53
CA ARG A 78 -10.04 -1.26 6.40
C ARG A 78 -9.27 -0.03 5.94
N ALA A 79 -8.87 0.85 6.84
CA ALA A 79 -8.07 2.03 6.53
C ALA A 79 -6.75 1.66 5.83
N VAL A 80 -6.07 0.60 6.30
CA VAL A 80 -4.86 0.07 5.65
C VAL A 80 -5.18 -0.47 4.25
N ARG A 81 -6.29 -1.21 4.08
CA ARG A 81 -6.70 -1.72 2.76
C ARG A 81 -6.98 -0.60 1.76
N ASP A 82 -7.77 0.40 2.16
CA ASP A 82 -8.08 1.56 1.33
C ASP A 82 -6.81 2.36 0.98
N GLY A 83 -5.97 2.69 1.97
CA GLY A 83 -4.74 3.46 1.75
C GLY A 83 -3.73 2.74 0.87
N VAL A 84 -3.56 1.43 1.02
CA VAL A 84 -2.68 0.63 0.16
C VAL A 84 -3.23 0.55 -1.27
N ALA A 85 -4.53 0.30 -1.42
CA ALA A 85 -5.16 0.24 -2.75
C ALA A 85 -5.04 1.57 -3.50
N GLU A 86 -5.32 2.69 -2.82
CA GLU A 86 -5.24 4.04 -3.39
C GLU A 86 -3.80 4.40 -3.79
N GLN A 87 -2.84 4.26 -2.88
CA GLN A 87 -1.44 4.61 -3.14
C GLN A 87 -0.80 3.74 -4.23
N VAL A 88 -1.05 2.43 -4.21
CA VAL A 88 -0.53 1.53 -5.25
C VAL A 88 -1.15 1.88 -6.61
N ALA A 89 -2.46 2.10 -6.68
CA ALA A 89 -3.12 2.50 -7.92
C ALA A 89 -2.58 3.85 -8.44
N ALA A 90 -2.40 4.84 -7.56
CA ALA A 90 -1.88 6.15 -7.92
C ALA A 90 -0.43 6.10 -8.43
N LEU A 91 0.44 5.32 -7.78
CA LEU A 91 1.88 5.31 -8.08
C LEU A 91 2.28 4.33 -9.18
N THR A 92 1.55 3.22 -9.36
CA THR A 92 1.90 2.19 -10.35
C THR A 92 0.90 2.05 -11.49
N GLY A 93 -0.25 2.72 -11.42
CA GLY A 93 -1.33 2.57 -12.41
C GLY A 93 -1.87 1.14 -12.54
N THR A 94 -1.55 0.27 -11.57
CA THR A 94 -1.90 -1.15 -11.58
C THR A 94 -3.11 -1.36 -10.70
N ARG A 95 -4.08 -2.14 -11.18
CA ARG A 95 -5.29 -2.46 -10.42
C ARG A 95 -4.95 -3.51 -9.36
N VAL A 96 -5.09 -3.12 -8.10
CA VAL A 96 -5.03 -4.04 -6.96
C VAL A 96 -6.36 -4.78 -6.89
N VAL A 97 -6.31 -6.11 -6.96
CA VAL A 97 -7.52 -6.95 -6.93
C VAL A 97 -7.84 -7.43 -5.52
N GLU A 98 -6.82 -7.61 -4.69
CA GLU A 98 -6.97 -8.15 -3.36
C GLU A 98 -5.89 -7.58 -2.43
N VAL A 99 -6.31 -7.07 -1.28
CA VAL A 99 -5.44 -6.68 -0.18
C VAL A 99 -5.80 -7.49 1.05
N THR A 100 -4.94 -8.45 1.40
CA THR A 100 -5.06 -9.24 2.62
C THR A 100 -4.26 -8.58 3.73
N VAL A 101 -4.93 -8.24 4.83
CA VAL A 101 -4.26 -7.70 6.03
C VAL A 101 -4.16 -8.81 7.06
N LEU A 102 -2.93 -9.16 7.44
CA LEU A 102 -2.64 -10.12 8.48
C LEU A 102 -2.24 -9.35 9.74
N VAL A 103 -2.90 -9.60 10.86
CA VAL A 103 -2.51 -9.03 12.14
C VAL A 103 -1.50 -9.97 12.79
N GLU A 104 -0.21 -9.64 12.71
CA GLU A 104 0.87 -10.51 13.21
C GLU A 104 1.11 -10.33 14.71
N ARG A 105 0.86 -9.13 15.23
CA ARG A 105 1.01 -8.83 16.66
C ARG A 105 -0.03 -7.81 17.11
N LEU A 106 -0.62 -8.08 18.28
CA LEU A 106 -1.41 -7.10 19.01
C LEU A 106 -0.50 -6.45 20.06
N LEU A 107 -0.34 -5.14 19.97
CA LEU A 107 0.42 -4.35 20.93
C LEU A 107 -0.55 -3.87 22.00
N PRO A 108 -0.39 -4.24 23.29
CA PRO A 108 -1.15 -3.60 24.34
C PRO A 108 -0.81 -2.11 24.31
N THR A 109 -1.81 -1.23 24.17
CA THR A 109 -1.58 0.18 24.47
C THR A 109 -1.32 0.25 25.96
N THR A 110 -0.08 0.56 26.35
CA THR A 110 0.25 0.95 27.72
C THR A 110 -0.36 2.34 27.99
N GLY A 111 -1.69 2.42 28.01
CA GLY A 111 -2.41 3.31 28.92
C GLY A 111 -2.93 2.37 30.01
N GLY A 112 -2.38 2.36 31.22
CA GLY A 112 -2.34 3.54 32.07
C GLY A 112 -3.73 3.64 32.71
N GLU A 113 -3.88 2.97 33.85
CA GLU A 113 -4.92 3.22 34.85
C GLU A 113 -4.91 4.69 35.29
#